data_AF-A0AAU6E9D8-F1
#
_entry.id   AF-A0AAU6E9D8-F1
#
_cell.length_a   1.000
_cell.length_b   1.000
_cell.length_c   1.000
_cell.angle_alpha   90.00
_cell.angle_beta   90.00
_cell.angle_gamma   90.00
#
_symmetry.space_group_name_H-M   'P 1'
#
loop_
_entity.id
_entity.type
_entity.pdbx_description
1 polymer ?
#
loop_
_entity_poly.entity_id
_entity_poly.type
_entity_poly.pdbx_seq_one_letter_code
_entity_poly.pdbx_strand_id
1 'polypeptide(L)'
;MTRPTATSDPVEAAQQEAKRQNKQVEIEALHTENSTTVATTNGKTLGTYVHSAPIRVKKDGAWAAIDTTLVEEGGVVRPKVSKVEVTLSAGGDTTLARAKTGKGEAAVSAPTALPKPELSGSTATYRSAYGPGIDLVVTVTPTGLRQEIVIPQRPDGKLDLRLPVELPTGVKYGKDASGKPTLPALEGDGKAAPLASALLLDKTAASPDAPPDAGRMSTVAATVEQTGKGSVLRYTPDEAFLADPATTYPVTLLDGRHPVVRRRHARRYLHQQRHLGHRCPQPVHGRAGGGQDQRRGGLA
;
A
#
# COMPACT_ATOMS: atom_id res chain seq x y z
N MET A 1 -17.41 36.87 -39.96
CA MET A 1 -17.97 35.63 -39.39
C MET A 1 -16.81 34.70 -39.05
N THR A 2 -16.32 34.74 -37.81
CA THR A 2 -15.28 33.83 -37.34
C THR A 2 -15.98 32.68 -36.61
N ARG A 3 -16.05 31.52 -37.26
CA ARG A 3 -16.64 30.30 -36.70
C ARG A 3 -15.78 29.87 -35.50
N PRO A 4 -16.33 29.67 -34.30
CA PRO A 4 -15.56 29.10 -33.19
C PRO A 4 -15.07 27.72 -33.63
N THR A 5 -13.76 27.48 -33.61
CA THR A 5 -13.20 26.14 -33.69
C THR A 5 -13.78 25.35 -32.54
N ALA A 6 -14.69 24.41 -32.85
CA ALA A 6 -15.19 23.47 -31.87
C ALA A 6 -13.98 22.67 -31.35
N THR A 7 -13.62 22.89 -30.09
CA THR A 7 -12.75 21.97 -29.36
C THR A 7 -13.40 20.60 -29.47
N SER A 8 -12.80 19.69 -30.25
CA SER A 8 -13.32 18.34 -30.42
C SER A 8 -13.50 17.68 -29.06
N ASP A 9 -14.60 16.94 -28.87
CA ASP A 9 -14.79 16.11 -27.69
C ASP A 9 -13.53 15.27 -27.44
N PRO A 10 -12.89 15.35 -26.25
CA PRO A 10 -11.70 14.58 -25.92
C PRO A 10 -11.85 13.08 -26.21
N VAL A 11 -13.06 12.53 -26.10
CA VAL A 11 -13.34 11.13 -26.39
C VAL A 11 -13.24 10.84 -27.89
N GLU A 12 -13.92 11.64 -28.71
CA GLU A 12 -13.90 11.47 -30.18
C GLU A 12 -12.49 11.68 -30.74
N ALA A 13 -11.76 12.67 -30.22
CA ALA A 13 -10.38 12.94 -30.61
C ALA A 13 -9.47 11.73 -30.35
N ALA A 14 -9.55 11.16 -29.14
CA ALA A 14 -8.77 9.99 -28.76
C ALA A 14 -9.15 8.74 -29.58
N GLN A 15 -10.43 8.53 -29.88
CA GLN A 15 -10.90 7.43 -30.73
C GLN A 15 -10.36 7.51 -32.17
N GLN A 16 -10.38 8.70 -32.75
CA GLN A 16 -9.81 8.91 -34.08
C GLN A 16 -8.30 8.65 -34.08
N GLU A 17 -7.59 9.15 -33.07
CA GLU A 17 -6.14 8.97 -32.99
C GLU A 17 -5.76 7.51 -32.74
N ALA A 18 -6.48 6.81 -31.86
CA ALA A 18 -6.27 5.40 -31.59
C ALA A 18 -6.42 4.54 -32.86
N LYS A 19 -7.42 4.84 -33.68
CA LYS A 19 -7.62 4.19 -34.98
C LYS A 19 -6.51 4.52 -35.98
N ARG A 20 -6.07 5.79 -36.05
CA ARG A 20 -4.99 6.22 -36.96
C ARG A 20 -3.66 5.56 -36.61
N GLN A 21 -3.32 5.48 -35.33
CA GLN A 21 -2.06 4.92 -34.84
C GLN A 21 -2.10 3.40 -34.66
N ASN A 22 -3.28 2.80 -34.68
CA ASN A 22 -3.51 1.41 -34.28
C ASN A 22 -2.93 1.11 -32.88
N LYS A 23 -3.10 2.06 -31.95
CA LYS A 23 -2.63 2.01 -30.56
C LYS A 23 -3.74 2.49 -29.63
N GLN A 24 -3.70 2.08 -28.38
CA GLN A 24 -4.57 2.69 -27.38
C GLN A 24 -4.14 4.13 -27.12
N VAL A 25 -5.11 5.03 -26.96
CA VAL A 25 -4.85 6.45 -26.65
C VAL A 25 -5.59 6.79 -25.37
N GLU A 26 -4.87 7.32 -24.38
CA GLU A 26 -5.45 7.72 -23.11
C GLU A 26 -6.38 8.94 -23.28
N ILE A 27 -7.45 8.96 -22.48
CA ILE A 27 -8.42 10.04 -22.42
C ILE A 27 -8.27 10.69 -21.05
N GLU A 28 -7.30 11.61 -20.93
CA GLU A 28 -6.92 12.23 -19.65
C GLU A 28 -8.10 12.89 -18.92
N ALA A 29 -9.05 13.45 -19.66
CA ALA A 29 -10.27 14.05 -19.12
C ALA A 29 -11.14 13.04 -18.34
N LEU A 30 -11.00 11.75 -18.60
CA LEU A 30 -11.71 10.66 -17.94
C LEU A 30 -10.84 9.89 -16.94
N HIS A 31 -9.64 10.37 -16.64
CA HIS A 31 -8.80 9.78 -15.60
C HIS A 31 -9.31 10.12 -14.22
N THR A 32 -9.18 9.16 -13.32
CA THR A 32 -9.30 9.37 -11.88
C THR A 32 -7.95 9.04 -11.23
N GLU A 33 -7.85 9.24 -9.92
CA GLU A 33 -6.68 8.82 -9.13
C GLU A 33 -6.40 7.32 -9.28
N ASN A 34 -7.44 6.51 -9.53
CA ASN A 34 -7.36 5.05 -9.52
C ASN A 34 -7.71 4.42 -10.88
N SER A 35 -7.94 5.20 -11.94
CA SER A 35 -8.35 4.65 -13.23
C SER A 35 -7.80 5.38 -14.45
N THR A 36 -7.32 4.61 -15.44
CA THR A 36 -6.94 5.09 -16.77
C THR A 36 -8.02 4.70 -17.76
N THR A 37 -8.54 5.65 -18.52
CA THR A 37 -9.53 5.38 -19.56
C THR A 37 -8.88 5.61 -20.91
N VAL A 38 -9.01 4.65 -21.82
CA VAL A 38 -8.37 4.67 -23.14
C VAL A 38 -9.39 4.46 -24.25
N ALA A 39 -9.19 5.09 -25.39
CA ALA A 39 -9.78 4.64 -26.64
C ALA A 39 -9.04 3.39 -27.13
N THR A 40 -9.77 2.34 -27.51
CA THR A 40 -9.16 1.10 -28.01
C THR A 40 -8.67 1.28 -29.44
N THR A 41 -7.76 0.39 -29.89
CA THR A 41 -7.14 0.43 -31.22
C THR A 41 -8.13 0.46 -32.39
N ASN A 42 -9.36 -0.02 -32.20
CA ASN A 42 -10.40 0.00 -33.23
C ASN A 42 -11.10 1.37 -33.37
N GLY A 43 -10.87 2.30 -32.43
CA GLY A 43 -11.46 3.63 -32.38
C GLY A 43 -12.98 3.67 -32.13
N LYS A 44 -13.59 2.57 -31.68
CA LYS A 44 -15.04 2.44 -31.46
C LYS A 44 -15.41 2.21 -30.02
N THR A 45 -14.53 1.59 -29.22
CA THR A 45 -14.81 1.28 -27.82
C THR A 45 -13.81 1.96 -26.90
N LEU A 46 -14.21 2.12 -25.64
CA LEU A 46 -13.34 2.57 -24.57
C LEU A 46 -12.97 1.38 -23.68
N GLY A 47 -11.76 1.40 -23.13
CA GLY A 47 -11.32 0.51 -22.06
C GLY A 47 -10.98 1.32 -20.82
N THR A 48 -11.25 0.78 -19.64
CA THR A 48 -10.85 1.41 -18.37
C THR A 48 -10.04 0.42 -17.54
N TYR A 49 -8.82 0.81 -17.20
CA TYR A 49 -7.97 0.13 -16.24
C TYR A 49 -8.26 0.69 -14.86
N VAL A 50 -8.51 -0.18 -13.87
CA VAL A 50 -8.84 0.21 -12.49
C VAL A 50 -7.83 -0.40 -11.53
N HIS A 51 -7.35 0.42 -10.59
CA HIS A 51 -6.34 0.07 -9.61
C HIS A 51 -6.93 0.08 -8.19
N SER A 52 -6.42 -0.80 -7.33
CA SER A 52 -6.85 -0.91 -5.93
C SER A 52 -6.35 0.24 -5.06
N ALA A 53 -5.30 0.92 -5.49
CA ALA A 53 -4.74 2.11 -4.86
C ALA A 53 -4.57 3.23 -5.90
N PRO A 54 -4.52 4.50 -5.47
CA PRO A 54 -4.16 5.61 -6.34
C PRO A 54 -2.83 5.38 -7.06
N ILE A 55 -2.81 5.66 -8.36
CA ILE A 55 -1.59 5.62 -9.19
C ILE A 55 -1.15 7.02 -9.62
N ARG A 56 -2.02 8.02 -9.42
CA ARG A 56 -1.76 9.41 -9.75
C ARG A 56 -2.48 10.34 -8.78
N VAL A 57 -1.94 11.54 -8.65
CA VAL A 57 -2.52 12.64 -7.88
C VAL A 57 -2.62 13.86 -8.77
N LYS A 58 -3.66 14.68 -8.57
CA LYS A 58 -3.79 15.95 -9.27
C LYS A 58 -3.09 17.04 -8.46
N LYS A 59 -2.04 17.64 -9.02
CA LYS A 59 -1.29 18.76 -8.45
C LYS A 59 -1.39 19.94 -9.40
N ASP A 60 -1.80 21.10 -8.89
CA ASP A 60 -1.89 22.35 -9.66
C ASP A 60 -2.68 22.20 -10.98
N GLY A 61 -3.74 21.39 -10.95
CA GLY A 61 -4.59 21.12 -12.11
C GLY A 61 -4.09 20.04 -13.06
N ALA A 62 -2.85 19.56 -12.92
CA ALA A 62 -2.25 18.52 -13.74
C ALA A 62 -2.17 17.17 -13.02
N TRP A 63 -2.29 16.08 -13.77
CA TRP A 63 -2.06 14.73 -13.24
C TRP A 63 -0.56 14.46 -13.15
N ALA A 64 -0.11 13.98 -11.99
CA ALA A 64 1.23 13.46 -11.79
C ALA A 64 1.15 12.02 -11.31
N ALA A 65 1.99 11.14 -11.87
CA ALA A 65 2.13 9.77 -11.39
C ALA A 65 2.64 9.80 -9.94
N ILE A 66 2.08 8.94 -9.09
CA ILE A 66 2.57 8.78 -7.71
C ILE A 66 3.93 8.06 -7.77
N ASP A 67 4.93 8.64 -7.11
CA ASP A 67 6.28 8.11 -6.96
C ASP A 67 6.62 8.18 -5.46
N THR A 68 6.48 7.04 -4.79
CA THR A 68 6.76 6.92 -3.35
C THR A 68 8.24 6.74 -3.03
N THR A 69 9.14 6.80 -4.03
CA THR A 69 10.59 6.73 -3.80
C THR A 69 11.02 7.83 -2.83
N LEU A 70 11.67 7.43 -1.75
CA LEU A 70 12.12 8.31 -0.68
C LEU A 70 13.40 9.02 -1.06
N VAL A 71 13.46 10.31 -0.73
CA VAL A 71 14.64 11.17 -0.86
C VAL A 71 14.81 11.98 0.42
N GLU A 72 16.06 12.19 0.83
CA GLU A 72 16.40 13.10 1.93
C GLU A 72 16.62 14.50 1.36
N GLU A 73 15.87 15.48 1.85
CA GLU A 73 15.96 16.87 1.41
C GLU A 73 15.56 17.81 2.55
N GLY A 74 16.37 18.85 2.79
CA GLY A 74 16.06 19.85 3.83
C GLY A 74 16.01 19.29 5.26
N GLY A 75 16.75 18.21 5.55
CA GLY A 75 16.82 17.58 6.87
C GLY A 75 15.65 16.63 7.19
N VAL A 76 14.82 16.31 6.20
CA VAL A 76 13.73 15.32 6.32
C VAL A 76 13.76 14.33 5.16
N VAL A 77 13.15 13.18 5.34
CA VAL A 77 12.95 12.17 4.29
C VAL A 77 11.52 12.26 3.76
N ARG A 78 11.34 12.35 2.44
CA ARG A 78 10.01 12.51 1.82
C ARG A 78 9.88 11.70 0.52
N PRO A 79 8.67 11.27 0.14
CA PRO A 79 8.42 10.70 -1.18
C PRO A 79 8.54 11.78 -2.27
N LYS A 80 9.01 11.40 -3.47
CA LYS A 80 9.11 12.32 -4.63
C LYS A 80 7.75 12.89 -5.04
N VAL A 81 6.74 12.03 -5.17
CA VAL A 81 5.36 12.41 -5.49
C VAL A 81 4.38 11.54 -4.70
N SER A 82 3.75 12.12 -3.68
CA SER A 82 2.66 11.48 -2.94
C SER A 82 1.39 12.32 -2.96
N LYS A 83 0.26 11.66 -2.71
CA LYS A 83 -1.01 12.31 -2.38
C LYS A 83 -1.03 12.80 -0.93
N VAL A 84 -0.48 12.00 -0.02
CA VAL A 84 -0.39 12.34 1.40
C VAL A 84 0.89 13.16 1.63
N GLU A 85 0.75 14.36 2.19
CA GLU A 85 1.87 15.18 2.63
C GLU A 85 2.45 14.58 3.91
N VAL A 86 3.46 13.72 3.73
CA VAL A 86 4.14 13.01 4.81
C VAL A 86 5.64 13.28 4.76
N THR A 87 6.21 13.49 5.92
CA THR A 87 7.67 13.57 6.10
C THR A 87 8.09 12.55 7.14
N LEU A 88 9.24 11.94 6.92
CA LEU A 88 9.90 11.00 7.80
C LEU A 88 11.19 11.62 8.37
N SER A 89 11.62 11.13 9.52
CA SER A 89 12.86 11.55 10.17
C SER A 89 14.09 11.32 9.30
N ALA A 90 15.05 12.24 9.35
CA ALA A 90 16.42 11.98 8.90
C ALA A 90 17.32 11.45 10.04
N GLY A 91 16.75 11.20 11.22
CA GLY A 91 17.45 10.83 12.45
C GLY A 91 17.82 12.03 13.33
N GLY A 92 18.33 11.75 14.52
CA GLY A 92 18.84 12.74 15.48
C GLY A 92 17.84 13.19 16.55
N ASP A 93 16.54 13.02 16.32
CA ASP A 93 15.48 13.28 17.30
C ASP A 93 14.50 12.10 17.43
N THR A 94 13.47 12.23 18.26
CA THR A 94 12.47 11.18 18.47
C THR A 94 11.34 11.19 17.43
N THR A 95 11.16 12.26 16.64
CA THR A 95 10.03 12.35 15.72
C THR A 95 10.27 11.45 14.51
N LEU A 96 9.40 10.45 14.34
CA LEU A 96 9.48 9.50 13.24
C LEU A 96 8.85 10.04 11.97
N ALA A 97 7.63 10.56 12.09
CA ALA A 97 6.85 11.00 10.95
C ALA A 97 5.90 12.13 11.32
N ARG A 98 5.70 13.05 10.39
CA ARG A 98 4.66 14.09 10.44
C ARG A 98 3.77 13.99 9.21
N ALA A 99 2.47 14.16 9.41
CA ALA A 99 1.49 14.18 8.33
C ALA A 99 0.54 15.36 8.54
N LYS A 100 0.27 16.10 7.46
CA LYS A 100 -0.82 17.07 7.45
C LYS A 100 -2.15 16.36 7.23
N THR A 101 -3.13 16.74 8.02
CA THR A 101 -4.49 16.22 7.95
C THR A 101 -5.48 17.36 7.80
N GLY A 102 -6.72 17.06 7.40
CA GLY A 102 -7.80 18.04 7.34
C GLY A 102 -8.12 18.71 8.68
N LYS A 103 -7.63 18.16 9.81
CA LYS A 103 -7.80 18.69 11.17
C LYS A 103 -6.55 19.30 11.78
N GLY A 104 -5.45 19.38 11.04
CA GLY A 104 -4.16 19.89 11.51
C GLY A 104 -3.03 18.87 11.34
N GLU A 105 -1.91 19.09 12.00
CA GLU A 105 -0.76 18.19 11.94
C GLU A 105 -0.90 17.04 12.95
N ALA A 106 -0.56 15.83 12.51
CA ALA A 106 -0.38 14.66 13.36
C ALA A 106 1.07 14.19 13.28
N ALA A 107 1.63 13.73 14.40
CA ALA A 107 2.97 13.21 14.45
C ALA A 107 3.04 11.85 15.14
N VAL A 108 4.00 11.05 14.72
CA VAL A 108 4.37 9.79 15.35
C VAL A 108 5.83 9.89 15.73
N SER A 109 6.17 9.39 16.92
CA SER A 109 7.54 9.43 17.45
C SER A 109 7.99 8.04 17.87
N ALA A 110 9.29 7.87 18.03
CA ALA A 110 9.95 6.74 18.66
C ALA A 110 10.20 7.03 20.15
N PRO A 111 10.41 6.00 20.98
CA PRO A 111 10.71 6.19 22.41
C PRO A 111 12.07 6.84 22.67
N THR A 112 13.01 6.72 21.72
CA THR A 112 14.37 7.27 21.79
C THR A 112 14.72 7.99 20.49
N ALA A 113 15.84 8.72 20.48
CA ALA A 113 16.33 9.36 19.27
C ALA A 113 16.56 8.33 18.16
N LEU A 114 16.10 8.65 16.96
CA LEU A 114 16.20 7.79 15.79
C LEU A 114 17.61 7.88 15.18
N PRO A 115 18.18 6.76 14.72
CA PRO A 115 19.36 6.81 13.87
C PRO A 115 19.03 7.44 12.51
N LYS A 116 20.06 7.75 11.73
CA LYS A 116 19.87 8.06 10.31
C LYS A 116 19.30 6.82 9.59
N PRO A 117 18.23 6.94 8.78
CA PRO A 117 17.63 5.79 8.11
C PRO A 117 18.44 5.32 6.89
N GLU A 118 18.40 4.02 6.63
CA GLU A 118 18.75 3.43 5.35
C GLU A 118 17.55 3.54 4.40
N LEU A 119 17.72 4.16 3.23
CA LEU A 119 16.64 4.36 2.26
C LEU A 119 16.74 3.34 1.11
N SER A 120 15.61 2.70 0.78
CA SER A 120 15.49 1.81 -0.38
C SER A 120 14.10 1.94 -0.98
N GLY A 121 14.00 2.50 -2.20
CA GLY A 121 12.71 2.75 -2.85
C GLY A 121 11.80 3.58 -1.94
N SER A 122 10.63 3.05 -1.59
CA SER A 122 9.67 3.69 -0.69
C SER A 122 9.87 3.42 0.80
N THR A 123 10.97 2.77 1.18
CA THR A 123 11.20 2.24 2.51
C THR A 123 12.36 2.94 3.21
N ALA A 124 12.16 3.32 4.47
CA ALA A 124 13.17 3.82 5.39
C ALA A 124 13.34 2.85 6.56
N THR A 125 14.56 2.37 6.77
CA THR A 125 14.91 1.45 7.86
C THR A 125 15.75 2.17 8.92
N TYR A 126 15.23 2.24 10.13
CA TYR A 126 15.89 2.81 11.30
C TYR A 126 16.43 1.68 12.18
N ARG A 127 17.74 1.45 12.12
CA ARG A 127 18.40 0.33 12.81
C ARG A 127 18.37 0.48 14.32
N SER A 128 18.00 -0.58 15.04
CA SER A 128 17.97 -0.58 16.52
C SER A 128 17.14 0.55 17.16
N ALA A 129 16.15 1.10 16.42
CA ALA A 129 15.31 2.20 16.88
C ALA A 129 14.42 1.83 18.08
N TYR A 130 14.17 0.54 18.29
CA TYR A 130 13.39 0.00 19.42
C TYR A 130 14.26 -0.73 20.46
N GLY A 131 15.57 -0.51 20.42
CA GLY A 131 16.55 -1.20 21.25
C GLY A 131 17.50 -2.05 20.41
N PRO A 132 18.53 -2.65 21.04
CA PRO A 132 19.60 -3.35 20.33
C PRO A 132 19.05 -4.40 19.34
N GLY A 133 19.32 -4.20 18.05
CA GLY A 133 18.90 -5.07 16.96
C GLY A 133 17.43 -4.95 16.54
N ILE A 134 16.55 -4.30 17.30
CA ILE A 134 15.13 -4.18 16.94
C ILE A 134 14.94 -2.97 16.02
N ASP A 135 14.71 -3.26 14.75
CA ASP A 135 14.63 -2.26 13.71
C ASP A 135 13.20 -1.72 13.58
N LEU A 136 13.10 -0.45 13.20
CA LEU A 136 11.85 0.17 12.76
C LEU A 136 11.92 0.36 11.25
N VAL A 137 10.99 -0.25 10.52
CA VAL A 137 10.86 -0.13 9.07
C VAL A 137 9.58 0.63 8.76
N VAL A 138 9.72 1.70 7.97
CA VAL A 138 8.59 2.53 7.53
C VAL A 138 8.53 2.48 6.01
N THR A 139 7.38 2.09 5.48
CA THR A 139 7.14 2.08 4.03
C THR A 139 6.07 3.11 3.67
N VAL A 140 6.40 4.02 2.76
CA VAL A 140 5.44 4.96 2.19
C VAL A 140 4.63 4.27 1.10
N THR A 141 3.32 4.34 1.24
CA THR A 141 2.34 3.81 0.28
C THR A 141 1.60 4.97 -0.39
N PRO A 142 0.92 4.75 -1.54
CA PRO A 142 0.13 5.80 -2.19
C PRO A 142 -0.95 6.42 -1.28
N THR A 143 -1.39 5.69 -0.24
CA THR A 143 -2.49 6.08 0.65
C THR A 143 -2.04 6.43 2.08
N GLY A 144 -0.75 6.38 2.39
CA GLY A 144 -0.25 6.66 3.74
C GLY A 144 1.05 5.91 4.06
N LEU A 145 1.20 5.48 5.31
CA LEU A 145 2.40 4.78 5.79
C LEU A 145 2.05 3.39 6.29
N ARG A 146 2.98 2.46 6.12
CA ARG A 146 3.04 1.17 6.83
C ARG A 146 4.18 1.23 7.83
N GLN A 147 3.93 0.79 9.07
CA GLN A 147 4.96 0.67 10.09
C GLN A 147 5.16 -0.79 10.50
N GLU A 148 6.43 -1.19 10.54
CA GLU A 148 6.87 -2.52 10.93
C GLU A 148 7.97 -2.39 11.99
N ILE A 149 7.84 -3.14 13.09
CA ILE A 149 8.91 -3.33 14.06
C ILE A 149 9.46 -4.73 13.84
N VAL A 150 10.71 -4.82 13.40
CA VAL A 150 11.37 -6.07 13.02
C VAL A 150 12.26 -6.52 14.18
N ILE A 151 11.89 -7.64 14.77
CA ILE A 151 12.58 -8.28 15.89
C ILE A 151 13.45 -9.39 15.28
N PRO A 152 14.77 -9.18 15.12
CA PRO A 152 15.59 -10.07 14.30
C PRO A 152 15.88 -11.41 14.97
N GLN A 153 15.84 -11.46 16.30
CA GLN A 153 16.21 -12.61 17.12
C GLN A 153 15.25 -12.71 18.29
N ARG A 154 15.22 -13.89 18.92
CA ARG A 154 14.42 -14.12 20.12
C ARG A 154 14.82 -13.14 21.22
N PRO A 155 13.88 -12.36 21.79
CA PRO A 155 14.21 -11.45 22.88
C PRO A 155 14.42 -12.23 24.19
N ASP A 156 15.35 -11.78 25.00
CA ASP A 156 15.66 -12.37 26.32
C ASP A 156 14.63 -12.01 27.41
N GLY A 157 13.64 -11.17 27.06
CA GLY A 157 12.62 -10.72 27.98
C GLY A 157 11.40 -10.16 27.28
N LYS A 158 10.47 -9.69 28.09
CA LYS A 158 9.22 -9.10 27.63
C LYS A 158 9.46 -7.84 26.81
N LEU A 159 8.87 -7.79 25.61
CA LEU A 159 8.87 -6.59 24.79
C LEU A 159 7.72 -5.66 25.17
N ASP A 160 8.04 -4.39 25.34
CA ASP A 160 7.10 -3.30 25.56
C ASP A 160 7.32 -2.21 24.49
N LEU A 161 6.60 -2.35 23.38
CA LEU A 161 6.78 -1.51 22.21
C LEU A 161 5.85 -0.30 22.29
N ARG A 162 6.45 0.88 22.47
CA ARG A 162 5.73 2.14 22.62
C ARG A 162 5.82 2.99 21.36
N LEU A 163 4.69 3.50 20.92
CA LEU A 163 4.57 4.41 19.80
C LEU A 163 3.86 5.68 20.27
N PRO A 164 4.61 6.71 20.70
CA PRO A 164 4.04 8.02 20.96
C PRO A 164 3.39 8.60 19.71
N VAL A 165 2.19 9.17 19.89
CA VAL A 165 1.36 9.78 18.85
C VAL A 165 0.87 11.13 19.34
N GLU A 166 1.11 12.15 18.55
CA GLU A 166 0.56 13.49 18.71
C GLU A 166 -0.57 13.66 17.71
N LEU A 167 -1.78 13.92 18.22
CA LEU A 167 -2.95 14.18 17.41
C LEU A 167 -3.17 15.70 17.29
N PRO A 168 -3.86 16.18 16.25
CA PRO A 168 -4.20 17.58 16.13
C PRO A 168 -4.94 18.11 17.37
N THR A 169 -4.80 19.40 17.64
CA THR A 169 -5.43 20.02 18.82
C THR A 169 -6.93 19.74 18.88
N GLY A 170 -7.41 19.25 20.02
CA GLY A 170 -8.82 18.89 20.23
C GLY A 170 -9.21 17.50 19.71
N VAL A 171 -8.32 16.80 18.98
CA VAL A 171 -8.54 15.44 18.50
C VAL A 171 -7.99 14.44 19.53
N LYS A 172 -8.80 13.43 19.89
CA LYS A 172 -8.45 12.42 20.90
C LYS A 172 -8.92 11.04 20.48
N TYR A 173 -8.22 10.02 20.98
CA TYR A 173 -8.72 8.64 20.93
C TYR A 173 -10.02 8.52 21.71
N GLY A 174 -10.96 7.77 21.16
CA GLY A 174 -12.21 7.42 21.83
C GLY A 174 -12.19 6.00 22.38
N LYS A 175 -13.36 5.55 22.86
CA LYS A 175 -13.63 4.15 23.18
C LYS A 175 -14.96 3.73 22.57
N ASP A 176 -15.08 2.48 22.15
CA ASP A 176 -16.35 1.88 21.75
C ASP A 176 -17.17 1.44 22.98
N ALA A 177 -18.37 0.89 22.75
CA ALA A 177 -19.25 0.41 23.81
C ALA A 177 -18.65 -0.75 24.64
N SER A 178 -17.63 -1.43 24.13
CA SER A 178 -16.88 -2.49 24.83
C SER A 178 -15.63 -1.95 25.53
N GLY A 179 -15.41 -0.63 25.52
CA GLY A 179 -14.25 0.02 26.11
C GLY A 179 -12.96 -0.09 25.28
N LYS A 180 -13.02 -0.62 24.05
CA LYS A 180 -11.85 -0.73 23.18
C LYS A 180 -11.53 0.61 22.52
N PRO A 181 -10.25 0.95 22.32
CA PRO A 181 -9.87 2.23 21.75
C PRO A 181 -10.38 2.41 20.32
N THR A 182 -10.79 3.64 19.99
CA THR A 182 -11.17 4.05 18.65
C THR A 182 -10.25 5.15 18.13
N LEU A 183 -9.91 5.06 16.85
CA LEU A 183 -9.20 6.08 16.09
C LEU A 183 -10.18 7.20 15.69
N PRO A 184 -9.85 8.47 15.96
CA PRO A 184 -10.64 9.58 15.46
C PRO A 184 -10.46 9.73 13.94
N ALA A 185 -11.49 10.25 13.26
CA ALA A 185 -11.32 10.68 11.88
C ALA A 185 -10.41 11.92 11.84
N LEU A 186 -9.30 11.82 11.12
CA LEU A 186 -8.35 12.93 10.89
C LEU A 186 -8.72 13.76 9.66
N GLU A 187 -9.63 13.25 8.84
CA GLU A 187 -10.15 13.89 7.63
C GLU A 187 -11.68 14.04 7.74
N GLY A 188 -12.18 15.21 7.31
CA GLY A 188 -13.62 15.49 7.23
C GLY A 188 -14.40 15.31 8.55
N ASP A 189 -15.71 15.12 8.41
CA ASP A 189 -16.69 14.86 9.48
C ASP A 189 -16.88 13.36 9.77
N GLY A 190 -15.91 12.53 9.35
CA GLY A 190 -15.95 11.09 9.51
C GLY A 190 -16.13 10.63 10.97
N LYS A 191 -16.72 9.44 11.13
CA LYS A 191 -16.89 8.82 12.45
C LYS A 191 -15.60 8.16 12.93
N ALA A 192 -15.45 8.05 14.25
CA ALA A 192 -14.38 7.27 14.84
C ALA A 192 -14.48 5.79 14.42
N ALA A 193 -13.34 5.15 14.18
CA ALA A 193 -13.24 3.76 13.77
C ALA A 193 -12.53 2.92 14.85
N PRO A 194 -12.81 1.61 14.98
CA PRO A 194 -12.05 0.76 15.90
C PRO A 194 -10.54 0.82 15.62
N LEU A 195 -9.73 0.96 16.67
CA LEU A 195 -8.28 0.81 16.53
C LEU A 195 -7.97 -0.67 16.26
N ALA A 196 -7.47 -0.96 15.06
CA ALA A 196 -7.14 -2.32 14.66
C ALA A 196 -5.95 -2.87 15.46
N SER A 197 -6.01 -4.17 15.77
CA SER A 197 -4.87 -4.90 16.34
C SER A 197 -3.73 -4.98 15.33
N ALA A 198 -2.50 -4.87 15.83
CA ALA A 198 -1.32 -5.20 15.06
C ALA A 198 -1.24 -6.71 14.82
N LEU A 199 -0.53 -7.10 13.76
CA LEU A 199 -0.20 -8.50 13.49
C LEU A 199 1.23 -8.76 13.94
N LEU A 200 1.46 -9.90 14.56
CA LEU A 200 2.78 -10.42 14.86
C LEU A 200 3.03 -11.58 13.91
N LEU A 201 3.96 -11.44 12.98
CA LEU A 201 4.22 -12.36 11.88
C LEU A 201 5.61 -12.95 12.06
N ASP A 202 5.75 -14.27 11.99
CA ASP A 202 7.07 -14.88 11.88
C ASP A 202 7.68 -14.66 10.48
N LYS A 203 8.95 -15.02 10.30
CA LYS A 203 9.66 -14.80 9.02
C LYS A 203 8.91 -15.36 7.82
N THR A 204 8.32 -16.53 7.99
CA THR A 204 7.58 -17.22 6.92
C THR A 204 6.30 -16.47 6.58
N ALA A 205 5.51 -16.07 7.60
CA ALA A 205 4.27 -15.34 7.41
C ALA A 205 4.47 -13.90 6.90
N ALA A 206 5.61 -13.28 7.17
CA ALA A 206 5.95 -11.94 6.70
C ALA A 206 6.45 -11.91 5.24
N SER A 207 6.74 -13.06 4.62
CA SER A 207 7.22 -13.11 3.25
C SER A 207 6.14 -12.69 2.25
N PRO A 208 6.44 -11.80 1.28
CA PRO A 208 5.45 -11.36 0.29
C PRO A 208 4.97 -12.48 -0.64
N ASP A 209 5.79 -13.52 -0.83
CA ASP A 209 5.49 -14.66 -1.71
C ASP A 209 4.91 -15.86 -0.95
N ALA A 210 4.74 -15.75 0.37
CA ALA A 210 4.20 -16.83 1.16
C ALA A 210 2.69 -17.02 0.89
N PRO A 211 2.20 -18.28 0.88
CA PRO A 211 0.78 -18.56 0.93
C PRO A 211 0.11 -17.84 2.14
N PRO A 212 -1.16 -17.41 2.04
CA PRO A 212 -1.81 -16.64 3.10
C PRO A 212 -1.92 -17.33 4.47
N ASP A 213 -1.74 -18.65 4.52
CA ASP A 213 -1.79 -19.53 5.68
C ASP A 213 -0.43 -20.12 6.06
N ALA A 214 0.65 -19.71 5.37
CA ALA A 214 1.99 -20.13 5.72
C ALA A 214 2.55 -19.34 6.91
N GLY A 215 3.43 -19.99 7.66
CA GLY A 215 4.08 -19.42 8.82
C GLY A 215 3.15 -19.27 10.02
N ARG A 216 3.58 -18.47 10.98
CA ARG A 216 2.88 -18.23 12.24
C ARG A 216 2.48 -16.77 12.34
N MET A 217 1.24 -16.55 12.77
CA MET A 217 0.73 -15.21 13.05
C MET A 217 0.00 -15.16 14.39
N SER A 218 0.11 -14.02 15.08
CA SER A 218 -0.70 -13.67 16.25
C SER A 218 -1.20 -12.22 16.12
N THR A 219 -2.08 -11.81 17.02
CA THR A 219 -2.62 -10.44 17.04
C THR A 219 -2.24 -9.74 18.34
N VAL A 220 -1.81 -8.49 18.23
CA VAL A 220 -1.42 -7.67 19.38
C VAL A 220 -2.36 -6.47 19.45
N ALA A 221 -3.23 -6.45 20.47
CA ALA A 221 -4.09 -5.30 20.70
C ALA A 221 -3.25 -4.11 21.20
N ALA A 222 -3.49 -2.93 20.63
CA ALA A 222 -2.93 -1.69 21.14
C ALA A 222 -3.71 -1.21 22.36
N THR A 223 -3.00 -0.81 23.41
CA THR A 223 -3.59 0.02 24.48
C THR A 223 -3.22 1.47 24.26
N VAL A 224 -4.14 2.39 24.60
CA VAL A 224 -3.91 3.83 24.49
C VAL A 224 -3.68 4.40 25.89
N GLU A 225 -2.47 4.91 26.11
CA GLU A 225 -2.11 5.65 27.33
C GLU A 225 -2.13 7.16 27.02
N GLN A 226 -2.90 7.93 27.78
CA GLN A 226 -2.92 9.38 27.64
C GLN A 226 -1.75 9.99 28.41
N THR A 227 -1.06 10.94 27.79
CA THR A 227 0.07 11.66 28.38
C THR A 227 -0.17 13.16 28.27
N GLY A 228 0.57 13.97 29.03
CA GLY A 228 0.48 15.43 28.92
C GLY A 228 0.91 15.99 27.55
N LYS A 229 1.60 15.21 26.72
CA LYS A 229 2.13 15.61 25.41
C LYS A 229 1.40 14.96 24.23
N GLY A 230 0.41 14.10 24.47
CA GLY A 230 -0.25 13.31 23.42
C GLY A 230 -0.72 11.95 23.95
N SER A 231 -0.71 10.94 23.10
CA SER A 231 -1.03 9.56 23.48
C SER A 231 0.13 8.62 23.19
N VAL A 232 0.21 7.49 23.88
CA VAL A 232 1.14 6.40 23.56
C VAL A 232 0.33 5.17 23.20
N LEU A 233 0.54 4.65 22.00
CA LEU A 233 0.08 3.31 21.65
C LEU A 233 1.10 2.31 22.17
N ARG A 234 0.65 1.42 23.05
CA ARG A 234 1.48 0.39 23.64
C ARG A 234 1.10 -0.97 23.06
N TYR A 235 2.09 -1.69 22.57
CA TYR A 235 1.97 -3.05 22.05
C TYR A 235 2.81 -3.97 22.91
N THR A 236 2.19 -5.04 23.41
CA THR A 236 2.89 -6.09 24.16
C THR A 236 2.78 -7.37 23.34
N PRO A 237 3.79 -7.68 22.50
CA PRO A 237 3.87 -8.96 21.81
C PRO A 237 3.70 -10.15 22.76
N ASP A 238 3.05 -11.21 22.27
CA ASP A 238 2.83 -12.42 23.05
C ASP A 238 4.15 -13.15 23.30
N GLU A 239 4.54 -13.25 24.57
CA GLU A 239 5.76 -13.92 25.01
C GLU A 239 5.76 -15.41 24.63
N ALA A 240 4.60 -16.07 24.67
CA ALA A 240 4.49 -17.47 24.28
C ALA A 240 4.72 -17.65 22.77
N PHE A 241 4.23 -16.72 21.94
CA PHE A 241 4.51 -16.72 20.50
C PHE A 241 6.01 -16.53 20.23
N LEU A 242 6.65 -15.57 20.90
CA LEU A 242 8.07 -15.26 20.69
C LEU A 242 9.02 -16.36 21.20
N ALA A 243 8.65 -17.04 22.29
CA ALA A 243 9.44 -18.10 22.90
C ALA A 243 9.19 -19.49 22.27
N ASP A 244 8.15 -19.65 21.45
CA ASP A 244 7.86 -20.93 20.81
C ASP A 244 9.02 -21.36 19.89
N PRO A 245 9.59 -22.58 20.04
CA PRO A 245 10.66 -23.09 19.18
C PRO A 245 10.32 -23.13 17.68
N ALA A 246 9.04 -23.20 17.32
CA ALA A 246 8.60 -23.18 15.93
C ALA A 246 8.41 -21.77 15.35
N THR A 247 8.61 -20.71 16.15
CA THR A 247 8.60 -19.33 15.63
C THR A 247 9.92 -19.02 14.92
N THR A 248 9.81 -18.70 13.63
CA THR A 248 10.97 -18.38 12.80
C THR A 248 11.25 -16.87 12.79
N TYR A 249 12.51 -16.49 13.02
CA TYR A 249 12.93 -15.10 13.08
C TYR A 249 13.58 -14.63 11.76
N PRO A 250 13.47 -13.34 11.38
CA PRO A 250 12.89 -12.23 12.14
C PRO A 250 11.37 -12.34 12.33
N VAL A 251 10.88 -11.86 13.46
CA VAL A 251 9.45 -11.65 13.72
C VAL A 251 9.12 -10.18 13.47
N THR A 252 8.06 -9.92 12.71
CA THR A 252 7.61 -8.56 12.37
C THR A 252 6.31 -8.25 13.09
N LEU A 253 6.30 -7.17 13.88
CA LEU A 253 5.05 -6.54 14.32
C LEU A 253 4.62 -5.51 13.27
N LEU A 254 3.55 -5.81 12.55
CA LEU A 254 2.96 -4.97 11.52
C LEU A 254 1.78 -4.18 12.10
N ASP A 255 1.79 -2.86 11.95
CA ASP A 255 0.71 -2.02 12.47
C ASP A 255 -0.64 -2.33 11.78
N GLY A 256 -1.70 -2.37 12.59
CA GLY A 256 -3.04 -2.76 12.12
C GLY A 256 -3.74 -1.72 11.25
N ARG A 257 -3.07 -0.62 10.86
CA ARG A 257 -3.71 0.51 10.17
C ARG A 257 -4.08 0.21 8.70
N HIS A 258 -3.78 -0.99 8.21
CA HIS A 258 -4.25 -1.45 6.91
C HIS A 258 -5.65 -2.04 6.98
N PRO A 259 -6.49 -1.86 5.96
CA PRO A 259 -7.66 -2.71 5.78
C PRO A 259 -7.16 -4.14 5.58
N VAL A 260 -7.12 -4.92 6.66
CA VAL A 260 -6.98 -6.37 6.57
C VAL A 260 -8.20 -6.85 5.81
N VAL A 261 -8.01 -7.35 4.59
CA VAL A 261 -9.05 -8.08 3.86
C VAL A 261 -9.48 -9.23 4.76
N ARG A 262 -10.62 -9.08 5.43
CA ARG A 262 -11.15 -10.12 6.32
C ARG A 262 -11.34 -11.39 5.50
N ARG A 263 -10.94 -12.53 6.06
CA ARG A 263 -11.09 -13.91 5.52
C ARG A 263 -12.55 -14.39 5.35
N ARG A 264 -13.47 -13.51 4.94
CA ARG A 264 -14.77 -13.90 4.39
C ARG A 264 -14.97 -13.06 3.14
N HIS A 265 -15.13 -13.73 1.98
CA HIS A 265 -15.34 -13.21 0.61
C HIS A 265 -14.22 -13.40 -0.43
N ALA A 266 -13.23 -14.28 -0.20
CA ALA A 266 -12.43 -14.82 -1.30
C ALA A 266 -13.25 -15.63 -2.34
N ARG A 267 -14.54 -15.89 -2.09
CA ARG A 267 -15.46 -16.57 -3.02
C ARG A 267 -16.28 -15.65 -3.93
N ARG A 268 -16.21 -14.32 -3.81
CA ARG A 268 -16.91 -13.40 -4.75
C ARG A 268 -16.01 -12.77 -5.82
N TYR A 269 -14.70 -12.69 -5.59
CA TYR A 269 -13.77 -12.11 -6.57
C TYR A 269 -13.55 -13.01 -7.79
N LEU A 270 -13.61 -14.33 -7.62
CA LEU A 270 -13.48 -15.32 -8.70
C LEU A 270 -14.76 -15.52 -9.53
N HIS A 271 -15.93 -15.02 -9.08
CA HIS A 271 -17.18 -15.17 -9.82
C HIS A 271 -17.39 -14.09 -10.89
N GLN A 272 -16.70 -12.95 -10.79
CA GLN A 272 -16.79 -11.87 -11.78
C GLN A 272 -15.86 -12.09 -12.98
N GLN A 273 -14.81 -12.91 -12.85
CA GLN A 273 -13.94 -13.30 -13.96
C GLN A 273 -14.49 -14.44 -14.83
N ARG A 274 -15.54 -15.14 -14.40
CA ARG A 274 -16.21 -16.19 -15.22
C ARG A 274 -17.34 -15.66 -16.12
N HIS A 275 -17.73 -14.38 -15.98
CA HIS A 275 -18.79 -13.78 -16.81
C HIS A 275 -18.28 -12.88 -17.95
N LEU A 276 -16.97 -12.69 -18.08
CA LEU A 276 -16.35 -12.10 -19.27
C LEU A 276 -15.69 -13.20 -20.11
N GLY A 277 -16.48 -14.23 -20.42
CA GLY A 277 -16.14 -15.22 -21.44
C GLY A 277 -16.31 -14.64 -22.84
N HIS A 278 -15.37 -13.82 -23.30
CA HIS A 278 -15.22 -13.53 -24.72
C HIS A 278 -13.81 -13.89 -25.19
N ARG A 279 -13.74 -15.11 -25.74
CA ARG A 279 -12.81 -15.66 -26.73
C ARG A 279 -11.50 -14.87 -26.94
N CYS A 280 -10.42 -15.36 -26.34
CA CYS A 280 -9.10 -15.22 -26.97
C CYS A 280 -9.11 -15.96 -28.33
N PRO A 281 -8.67 -15.33 -29.43
CA PRO A 281 -8.36 -16.08 -30.65
C PRO A 281 -7.07 -16.87 -30.41
N GLN A 282 -7.08 -18.16 -30.69
CA GLN A 282 -5.86 -18.97 -30.72
C GLN A 282 -4.92 -18.50 -31.85
N PRO A 283 -3.60 -18.60 -31.67
CA PRO A 283 -2.65 -18.30 -32.72
C PRO A 283 -2.77 -19.34 -33.84
N VAL A 284 -3.06 -18.85 -35.05
CA VAL A 284 -3.07 -19.63 -36.28
C VAL A 284 -1.63 -19.97 -36.64
N HIS A 285 -1.24 -21.24 -36.50
CA HIS A 285 0.00 -21.73 -37.09
C HIS A 285 -0.14 -21.74 -38.62
N GLY A 286 0.68 -20.91 -39.26
CA GLY A 286 0.80 -20.81 -40.71
C GLY A 286 1.25 -22.14 -41.32
N ARG A 287 0.47 -22.60 -42.29
CA ARG A 287 0.72 -23.75 -43.15
C ARG A 287 1.60 -23.30 -44.31
N ALA A 288 2.81 -23.83 -44.42
CA ALA A 288 3.56 -23.86 -45.68
C ALA A 288 3.46 -25.30 -46.22
N GLY A 289 2.97 -25.44 -47.46
CA GLY A 289 2.97 -26.69 -48.23
C GLY A 289 4.38 -27.12 -48.65
N GLY A 290 4.61 -28.28 -49.23
CA GLY A 290 3.73 -29.34 -49.71
C GLY A 290 4.60 -30.52 -50.17
N GLY A 291 3.97 -31.53 -50.78
CA GLY A 291 4.67 -32.60 -51.50
C GLY A 291 4.34 -34.00 -51.01
N GLN A 292 3.39 -34.64 -51.69
CA GLN A 292 3.20 -36.10 -51.70
C GLN A 292 4.47 -36.79 -52.24
N ASP A 293 4.84 -37.97 -51.73
CA ASP A 293 4.79 -39.19 -52.56
C ASP A 293 4.90 -40.49 -51.71
N GLN A 294 4.49 -41.56 -52.37
CA GLN A 294 4.11 -42.89 -51.95
C GLN A 294 5.20 -43.82 -51.35
N ARG A 295 4.68 -44.93 -50.79
CA ARG A 295 5.10 -46.36 -50.91
C ARG A 295 5.73 -47.04 -49.68
N ARG A 296 4.96 -48.06 -49.26
CA ARG A 296 5.35 -49.46 -48.95
C ARG A 296 6.30 -49.74 -47.79
N GLY A 297 5.73 -50.40 -46.76
CA GLY A 297 6.07 -51.80 -46.44
C GLY A 297 6.98 -52.05 -45.26
N GLY A 298 6.66 -53.10 -44.49
CA GLY A 298 7.65 -53.96 -43.85
C GLY A 298 7.61 -54.02 -42.33
N LEU A 299 7.48 -55.24 -41.82
CA LEU A 299 7.57 -55.64 -40.42
C LEU A 299 8.92 -55.28 -39.78
N ALA A 300 8.92 -55.00 -38.47
CA ALA A 300 9.50 -55.82 -37.40
C ALA A 300 9.15 -55.20 -36.04
#